data_AF-A0A940JJG5-F1
#
_entry.id   AF-A0A940JJG5-F1
#
_cell.length_a   1.000
_cell.length_b   1.000
_cell.length_c   1.000
_cell.angle_alpha   90.00
_cell.angle_beta   90.00
_cell.angle_gamma   90.00
#
_symmetry.space_group_name_H-M   'P 1'
#
loop_
_entity.id
_entity.type
_entity.pdbx_description
1 polymer ?
#
loop_
_entity_poly.entity_id
_entity_poly.type
_entity_poly.pdbx_seq_one_letter_code
_entity_poly.pdbx_strand_id
1 'polypeptide(L)'
;KGTSDQLFAKYDEVLKQDPSNYAIWYNYAAEIYNTAYNEDSTKRPANIDEYLDKAGEKIQKSIDIKADYANSHYLKGIIYTAKADQVDKLNKTIRPPKGGKLSAEEMKKKEDLRNQMKVIIDTALTEFEKVDEILGKEGKLKMEDKKMLKDTYDRMIIFYEQRKDEAKATAYTDKFNNVDKIH
;
A
#
# COMPACT_ATOMS: atom_id res chain seq x y z
N LYS A 1 9.63 -27.39 -0.53
CA LYS A 1 9.02 -26.06 -0.31
C LYS A 1 8.23 -26.15 0.98
N GLY A 2 8.50 -25.28 1.97
CA GLY A 2 7.71 -25.21 3.21
C GLY A 2 6.43 -24.43 3.01
N THR A 3 5.48 -24.55 3.94
CA THR A 3 4.25 -23.73 3.94
C THR A 3 4.56 -22.28 4.34
N SER A 4 3.67 -21.34 4.00
CA SER A 4 3.82 -19.93 4.42
C SER A 4 3.97 -19.80 5.94
N ASP A 5 3.25 -20.61 6.72
CA ASP A 5 3.36 -20.61 8.19
C ASP A 5 4.75 -21.02 8.69
N GLN A 6 5.37 -22.03 8.07
CA GLN A 6 6.73 -22.43 8.41
C GLN A 6 7.75 -21.33 8.07
N LEU A 7 7.51 -20.58 6.99
CA LEU A 7 8.36 -19.46 6.62
C LEU A 7 8.20 -18.29 7.61
N PHE A 8 6.98 -17.97 8.01
CA PHE A 8 6.70 -16.93 9.00
C PHE A 8 7.30 -17.26 10.38
N ALA A 9 7.19 -18.51 10.82
CA ALA A 9 7.84 -18.96 12.06
C ALA A 9 9.35 -18.75 12.03
N LYS A 10 10.02 -18.97 10.89
CA LYS A 10 11.45 -18.70 10.73
C LYS A 10 11.78 -17.21 10.82
N TYR A 11 10.97 -16.34 10.24
CA TYR A 11 11.13 -14.90 10.43
C TYR A 11 11.02 -14.51 11.91
N ASP A 12 10.03 -15.06 12.62
CA ASP A 12 9.85 -14.82 14.05
C ASP A 12 11.04 -15.33 14.89
N GLU A 13 11.61 -16.48 14.54
CA GLU A 13 12.82 -17.01 15.20
C GLU A 13 14.05 -16.13 14.99
N VAL A 14 14.28 -15.67 13.76
CA VAL A 14 15.43 -14.80 13.44
C VAL A 14 15.28 -13.44 14.11
N LEU A 15 14.08 -12.86 14.12
CA LEU A 15 13.82 -11.57 14.75
C LEU A 15 13.85 -11.61 16.28
N LYS A 16 13.70 -12.79 16.91
CA LYS A 16 14.01 -12.95 18.35
C LYS A 16 15.50 -12.75 18.64
N GLN A 17 16.37 -13.09 17.68
CA GLN A 17 17.82 -12.99 17.84
C GLN A 17 18.33 -11.60 17.41
N ASP A 18 17.74 -11.00 16.38
CA ASP A 18 18.08 -9.66 15.91
C ASP A 18 16.82 -8.81 15.64
N PRO A 19 16.16 -8.31 16.70
CA PRO A 19 14.94 -7.50 16.55
C PRO A 19 15.21 -6.12 15.94
N SER A 20 16.47 -5.71 15.85
CA SER A 20 16.88 -4.42 15.26
C SER A 20 17.11 -4.50 13.75
N ASN A 21 16.93 -5.67 13.13
CA ASN A 21 17.17 -5.82 11.70
C ASN A 21 15.99 -5.33 10.85
N TYR A 22 16.01 -4.05 10.47
CA TYR A 22 14.94 -3.45 9.65
C TYR A 22 14.70 -4.22 8.34
N ALA A 23 15.74 -4.81 7.74
CA ALA A 23 15.65 -5.52 6.48
C ALA A 23 14.89 -6.85 6.63
N ILE A 24 15.03 -7.53 7.77
CA ILE A 24 14.28 -8.76 8.05
C ILE A 24 12.82 -8.44 8.33
N TRP A 25 12.51 -7.36 9.06
CA TRP A 25 11.14 -6.88 9.22
C TRP A 25 10.49 -6.52 7.88
N TYR A 26 11.22 -5.83 7.00
CA TYR A 26 10.77 -5.52 5.64
C TYR A 26 10.48 -6.80 4.84
N ASN A 27 11.43 -7.73 4.80
CA ASN A 27 11.28 -8.99 4.05
C ASN A 27 10.10 -9.82 4.58
N TYR A 28 9.91 -9.85 5.90
CA TYR A 28 8.77 -10.54 6.50
C TYR A 28 7.44 -9.92 6.06
N ALA A 29 7.33 -8.59 6.09
CA ALA A 29 6.15 -7.89 5.61
C ALA A 29 5.88 -8.18 4.12
N ALA A 30 6.93 -8.16 3.29
CA ALA A 30 6.84 -8.44 1.86
C ALA A 30 6.34 -9.87 1.60
N GLU A 31 6.84 -10.85 2.34
CA GLU A 31 6.43 -12.25 2.20
C GLU A 31 4.97 -12.48 2.63
N ILE A 32 4.54 -11.83 3.73
CA ILE A 32 3.13 -11.85 4.16
C ILE A 32 2.24 -11.23 3.07
N TYR A 33 2.62 -10.07 2.55
CA TYR A 33 1.89 -9.40 1.48
C TYR A 33 1.81 -10.28 0.22
N ASN A 34 2.93 -10.84 -0.25
CA ASN A 34 2.99 -11.69 -1.43
C ASN A 34 2.21 -13.01 -1.27
N THR A 35 2.09 -13.52 -0.04
CA THR A 35 1.24 -14.69 0.25
C THR A 35 -0.24 -14.37 0.06
N ALA A 36 -0.66 -13.15 0.36
CA ALA A 36 -2.08 -12.76 0.33
C ALA A 36 -2.49 -12.10 -0.99
N TYR A 37 -1.60 -11.33 -1.60
CA TYR A 37 -1.93 -10.52 -2.76
C TYR A 37 -1.78 -11.31 -4.06
N ASN A 38 -2.82 -11.23 -4.89
CA ASN A 38 -2.79 -11.66 -6.27
C ASN A 38 -3.48 -10.59 -7.13
N GLU A 39 -2.96 -10.33 -8.33
CA GLU A 39 -3.61 -9.42 -9.28
C GLU A 39 -5.02 -9.90 -9.62
N ASP A 40 -5.20 -11.21 -9.77
CA ASP A 40 -6.51 -11.82 -9.88
C ASP A 40 -7.17 -11.89 -8.49
N SER A 41 -8.09 -10.94 -8.23
CA SER A 41 -8.78 -10.84 -6.94
C SER A 41 -9.60 -12.08 -6.54
N THR A 42 -9.86 -13.00 -7.48
CA THR A 42 -10.55 -14.28 -7.21
C THR A 42 -9.61 -15.33 -6.62
N LYS A 43 -8.30 -15.14 -6.74
CA LYS A 43 -7.26 -16.02 -6.19
C LYS A 43 -6.70 -15.54 -4.84
N ARG A 44 -7.18 -14.40 -4.33
CA ARG A 44 -6.82 -13.89 -3.01
C ARG A 44 -7.46 -14.76 -1.92
N PRO A 45 -6.80 -15.01 -0.78
CA PRO A 45 -7.38 -15.77 0.32
C PRO A 45 -8.55 -15.01 0.93
N ALA A 46 -9.49 -15.75 1.54
CA ALA A 46 -10.67 -15.16 2.18
C ALA A 46 -10.30 -14.24 3.36
N ASN A 47 -9.20 -14.53 4.05
CA ASN A 47 -8.68 -13.75 5.18
C ASN A 47 -7.59 -12.76 4.79
N ILE A 48 -7.63 -12.23 3.56
CA ILE A 48 -6.66 -11.23 3.08
C ILE A 48 -6.49 -10.04 4.04
N ASP A 49 -7.55 -9.58 4.70
CA ASP A 49 -7.47 -8.45 5.62
C ASP A 49 -6.52 -8.73 6.80
N GLU A 50 -6.54 -9.95 7.35
CA GLU A 50 -5.62 -10.37 8.42
C GLU A 50 -4.16 -10.36 7.95
N TYR A 51 -3.91 -10.80 6.71
CA TYR A 51 -2.58 -10.75 6.12
C TYR A 51 -2.11 -9.31 5.89
N LEU A 52 -2.98 -8.43 5.38
CA LEU A 52 -2.64 -7.02 5.15
C LEU A 52 -2.40 -6.27 6.47
N ASP A 53 -3.15 -6.58 7.52
CA ASP A 53 -2.91 -6.06 8.86
C ASP A 53 -1.57 -6.54 9.41
N LYS A 54 -1.30 -7.85 9.35
CA LYS A 54 -0.03 -8.42 9.80
C LYS A 54 1.16 -7.84 9.02
N ALA A 55 1.05 -7.72 7.69
CA ALA A 55 2.09 -7.10 6.86
C ALA A 55 2.30 -5.63 7.25
N GLY A 56 1.21 -4.90 7.52
CA GLY A 56 1.22 -3.52 8.02
C GLY A 56 1.98 -3.36 9.34
N GLU A 57 1.78 -4.28 10.28
CA GLU A 57 2.53 -4.29 11.54
C GLU A 57 4.02 -4.54 11.34
N LYS A 58 4.39 -5.53 10.51
CA LYS A 58 5.80 -5.87 10.29
C LYS A 58 6.53 -4.77 9.53
N ILE A 59 5.88 -4.15 8.54
CA ILE A 59 6.50 -3.05 7.80
C ILE A 59 6.67 -1.81 8.68
N GLN A 60 5.74 -1.56 9.60
CA GLN A 60 5.89 -0.48 10.58
C GLN A 60 7.14 -0.68 11.45
N LYS A 61 7.43 -1.91 11.90
CA LYS A 61 8.68 -2.20 12.63
C LYS A 61 9.93 -1.88 11.82
N SER A 62 9.93 -2.15 10.52
CA SER A 62 11.03 -1.76 9.63
C SER A 62 11.22 -0.24 9.60
N ILE A 63 10.13 0.51 9.46
CA ILE A 63 10.13 1.99 9.43
C ILE A 63 10.58 2.58 10.77
N ASP A 64 10.11 2.02 11.90
CA ASP A 64 10.49 2.48 13.24
C ASP A 64 12.00 2.39 13.48
N ILE A 65 12.66 1.39 12.87
CA ILE A 65 14.10 1.17 12.98
C ILE A 65 14.88 2.01 11.95
N LYS A 66 14.38 2.07 10.71
CA LYS A 66 15.03 2.79 9.60
C LYS A 66 14.01 3.60 8.79
N ALA A 67 13.70 4.79 9.28
CA ALA A 67 12.70 5.69 8.70
C ALA A 67 13.11 6.31 7.35
N ASP A 68 14.38 6.23 6.95
CA ASP A 68 14.88 6.68 5.65
C ASP A 68 14.95 5.54 4.62
N TYR A 69 14.38 4.37 4.92
CA TYR A 69 14.36 3.25 3.98
C TYR A 69 13.15 3.31 3.05
N ALA A 70 13.35 3.86 1.85
CA ALA A 70 12.28 4.08 0.86
C ALA A 70 11.45 2.83 0.55
N ASN A 71 12.07 1.64 0.47
CA ASN A 71 11.34 0.39 0.21
C ASN A 71 10.28 0.09 1.27
N SER A 72 10.51 0.43 2.54
CA SER A 72 9.54 0.18 3.61
C SER A 72 8.34 1.11 3.52
N HIS A 73 8.57 2.39 3.22
CA HIS A 73 7.50 3.34 2.94
C HIS A 73 6.70 2.93 1.71
N TYR A 74 7.40 2.57 0.62
CA TYR A 74 6.76 2.08 -0.60
C TYR A 74 5.87 0.87 -0.32
N LEU A 75 6.39 -0.19 0.30
CA LEU A 75 5.62 -1.39 0.61
C LEU A 75 4.43 -1.10 1.53
N LYS A 76 4.58 -0.19 2.51
CA LYS A 76 3.47 0.24 3.35
C LYS A 76 2.38 0.94 2.51
N GLY A 77 2.74 1.84 1.60
CA GLY A 77 1.82 2.45 0.65
C GLY A 77 1.10 1.42 -0.24
N ILE A 78 1.81 0.39 -0.70
CA ILE A 78 1.23 -0.74 -1.45
C ILE A 78 0.21 -1.52 -0.60
N ILE A 79 0.54 -1.83 0.66
CA ILE A 79 -0.37 -2.52 1.58
C ILE A 79 -1.66 -1.70 1.79
N TYR A 80 -1.55 -0.38 2.00
CA TYR A 80 -2.74 0.48 2.13
C TYR A 80 -3.53 0.59 0.82
N THR A 81 -2.86 0.56 -0.34
CA THR A 81 -3.55 0.49 -1.65
C THR A 81 -4.36 -0.81 -1.75
N ALA A 82 -3.80 -1.95 -1.35
CA ALA A 82 -4.53 -3.21 -1.34
C ALA A 82 -5.71 -3.20 -0.35
N LYS A 83 -5.57 -2.53 0.81
CA LYS A 83 -6.68 -2.33 1.76
C LYS A 83 -7.78 -1.45 1.16
N ALA A 84 -7.41 -0.39 0.43
CA ALA A 84 -8.37 0.43 -0.30
C ALA A 84 -9.17 -0.43 -1.28
N ASP A 85 -8.53 -1.28 -2.08
CA ASP A 85 -9.24 -2.17 -3.01
C ASP A 85 -10.27 -3.08 -2.32
N GLN A 86 -9.98 -3.59 -1.11
CA GLN A 86 -10.94 -4.41 -0.37
C GLN A 86 -12.16 -3.62 0.08
N VAL A 87 -11.95 -2.41 0.60
CA VAL A 87 -13.03 -1.51 1.02
C VAL A 87 -13.88 -1.09 -0.19
N ASP A 88 -13.26 -0.83 -1.34
CA ASP A 88 -13.97 -0.45 -2.56
C ASP A 88 -14.80 -1.62 -3.09
N LYS A 89 -14.23 -2.82 -3.10
CA LYS A 89 -14.93 -4.06 -3.46
C LYS A 89 -16.17 -4.26 -2.59
N LEU A 90 -16.05 -4.09 -1.26
CA LEU A 90 -17.17 -4.18 -0.33
C LEU A 90 -18.20 -3.07 -0.59
N ASN A 91 -17.76 -1.83 -0.81
CA ASN A 91 -18.67 -0.74 -1.12
C ASN A 91 -19.45 -0.99 -2.43
N LYS A 92 -18.82 -1.61 -3.44
CA LYS A 92 -19.43 -1.96 -4.73
C LYS A 92 -20.44 -3.10 -4.63
N THR A 93 -20.46 -3.92 -3.58
CA THR A 93 -21.51 -4.95 -3.37
C THR A 93 -22.80 -4.36 -2.83
N ILE A 94 -22.75 -3.20 -2.16
CA ILE A 94 -23.93 -2.50 -1.65
C ILE A 94 -24.61 -1.75 -2.80
N ARG A 95 -25.68 -2.35 -3.33
CA ARG A 95 -26.44 -1.87 -4.48
C ARG A 95 -27.93 -1.91 -4.16
N PRO A 96 -28.72 -0.96 -4.70
CA PRO A 96 -30.16 -1.02 -4.52
C PRO A 96 -30.72 -2.33 -5.11
N PRO A 97 -31.79 -2.89 -4.52
CA PRO A 97 -32.55 -3.95 -5.16
C PRO A 97 -33.04 -3.46 -6.54
N LYS A 98 -33.25 -4.37 -7.49
CA LYS A 98 -33.67 -4.01 -8.86
C LYS A 98 -34.88 -3.06 -8.83
N GLY A 99 -34.70 -1.85 -9.35
CA GLY A 99 -35.74 -0.81 -9.41
C GLY A 99 -35.99 -0.05 -8.10
N GLY A 100 -35.21 -0.28 -7.05
CA GLY A 100 -35.38 0.33 -5.73
C GLY A 100 -34.32 1.38 -5.37
N LYS A 101 -34.41 1.86 -4.12
CA LYS A 101 -33.39 2.70 -3.46
C LYS A 101 -32.69 1.87 -2.38
N LEU A 102 -31.49 2.30 -1.99
CA LEU A 102 -30.83 1.75 -0.80
C LEU A 102 -31.64 2.06 0.45
N SER A 103 -31.62 1.15 1.42
CA SER A 103 -32.12 1.43 2.76
C SER A 103 -31.27 2.51 3.44
N ALA A 104 -31.80 3.12 4.52
CA ALA A 104 -31.03 4.08 5.32
C ALA A 104 -29.74 3.46 5.89
N GLU A 105 -29.81 2.19 6.30
CA GLU A 105 -28.67 1.43 6.81
C GLU A 105 -27.62 1.18 5.72
N GLU A 106 -28.05 0.81 4.51
CA GLU A 106 -27.14 0.61 3.38
C GLU A 106 -26.49 1.93 2.93
N MET A 107 -27.23 3.04 2.94
CA MET A 107 -26.68 4.37 2.65
C MET A 107 -25.60 4.75 3.68
N LYS A 108 -25.90 4.58 4.97
CA LYS A 108 -24.93 4.82 6.05
C LYS A 108 -23.69 3.95 5.90
N LYS A 109 -23.86 2.64 5.63
CA LYS A 109 -22.74 1.72 5.42
C LYS A 109 -21.85 2.13 4.24
N LYS A 110 -22.43 2.60 3.13
CA LYS A 110 -21.64 3.14 2.00
C LYS A 110 -20.88 4.41 2.37
N GLU A 111 -21.49 5.29 3.15
CA GLU A 111 -20.82 6.49 3.65
C GLU A 111 -19.65 6.14 4.56
N ASP A 112 -19.84 5.22 5.51
CA ASP A 112 -18.79 4.73 6.40
C ASP A 112 -17.61 4.11 5.61
N LEU A 113 -17.90 3.29 4.59
CA LEU A 113 -16.86 2.71 3.73
C LEU A 113 -16.11 3.77 2.91
N ARG A 114 -16.79 4.82 2.43
CA ARG A 114 -16.14 5.95 1.75
C ARG A 114 -15.23 6.74 2.70
N ASN A 115 -15.66 6.94 3.95
CA ASN A 115 -14.85 7.59 4.96
C ASN A 115 -13.63 6.73 5.33
N GLN A 116 -13.81 5.42 5.48
CA GLN A 116 -12.71 4.47 5.68
C GLN A 116 -11.71 4.51 4.51
N MET A 117 -12.22 4.50 3.28
CA MET A 117 -11.39 4.64 2.08
C MET A 117 -10.52 5.89 2.11
N LYS A 118 -11.12 7.03 2.48
CA LYS A 118 -10.41 8.31 2.54
C LYS A 118 -9.22 8.23 3.48
N VAL A 119 -9.41 7.70 4.68
CA VAL A 119 -8.34 7.52 5.69
C VAL A 119 -7.25 6.58 5.19
N ILE A 120 -7.62 5.48 4.55
CA ILE A 120 -6.68 4.51 3.98
C ILE A 120 -5.83 5.17 2.88
N ILE A 121 -6.46 5.90 1.95
CA ILE A 121 -5.76 6.59 0.86
C ILE A 121 -4.89 7.74 1.42
N ASP A 122 -5.35 8.47 2.44
CA ASP A 122 -4.53 9.50 3.12
C ASP A 122 -3.25 8.88 3.69
N THR A 123 -3.37 7.69 4.28
CA THR A 123 -2.22 6.95 4.81
C THR A 123 -1.30 6.50 3.68
N ALA A 124 -1.84 5.91 2.60
CA ALA A 124 -1.04 5.49 1.46
C ALA A 124 -0.27 6.66 0.82
N LEU A 125 -0.93 7.79 0.61
CA LEU A 125 -0.31 9.01 0.09
C LEU A 125 0.82 9.50 1.00
N THR A 126 0.62 9.51 2.32
CA THR A 126 1.66 9.92 3.28
C THR A 126 2.92 9.05 3.14
N GLU A 127 2.76 7.74 2.96
CA GLU A 127 3.89 6.83 2.76
C GLU A 127 4.56 7.03 1.39
N PHE A 128 3.79 7.25 0.32
CA PHE A 128 4.35 7.55 -0.99
C PHE A 128 5.06 8.91 -1.05
N GLU A 129 4.58 9.91 -0.31
CA GLU A 129 5.27 11.19 -0.14
C GLU A 129 6.62 11.01 0.56
N LYS A 130 6.76 10.03 1.48
CA LYS A 130 8.05 9.68 2.07
C LYS A 130 9.01 9.06 1.06
N VAL A 131 8.51 8.25 0.12
CA VAL A 131 9.34 7.70 -0.97
C VAL A 131 9.88 8.84 -1.86
N ASP A 132 9.02 9.79 -2.24
CA ASP A 132 9.41 11.01 -2.98
C ASP A 132 10.41 11.86 -2.19
N GLU A 133 10.19 12.06 -0.88
CA GLU A 133 11.12 12.82 -0.02
C GLU A 133 12.52 12.19 0.06
N ILE A 134 12.59 10.87 0.07
CA ILE A 134 13.85 10.11 0.13
C ILE A 134 14.52 10.12 -1.25
N LEU A 135 13.83 9.65 -2.29
CA LEU A 135 14.43 9.38 -3.61
C LEU A 135 14.32 10.53 -4.60
N GLY A 136 13.24 11.31 -4.57
CA GLY A 136 12.92 12.34 -5.56
C GLY A 136 13.90 13.52 -5.59
N LYS A 137 14.74 13.66 -4.55
CA LYS A 137 15.81 14.66 -4.48
C LYS A 137 17.20 14.11 -4.79
N GLU A 138 17.36 12.80 -4.95
CA GLU A 138 18.68 12.20 -5.18
C GLU A 138 19.14 12.45 -6.61
N GLY A 139 20.40 12.84 -6.82
CA GLY A 139 20.87 13.16 -8.17
C GLY A 139 20.98 11.96 -9.11
N LYS A 140 21.45 10.80 -8.62
CA LYS A 140 21.60 9.60 -9.44
C LYS A 140 21.01 8.41 -8.72
N LEU A 141 19.95 7.85 -9.29
CA LEU A 141 19.30 6.65 -8.75
C LEU A 141 19.75 5.40 -9.51
N LYS A 142 19.78 4.27 -8.81
CA LYS A 142 19.82 2.94 -9.46
C LYS A 142 18.49 2.65 -10.16
N MET A 143 18.51 1.73 -11.11
CA MET A 143 17.35 1.42 -11.96
C MET A 143 16.13 0.97 -11.15
N GLU A 144 16.36 0.20 -10.08
CA GLU A 144 15.29 -0.29 -9.21
C GLU A 144 14.58 0.86 -8.48
N ASP A 145 15.35 1.84 -7.99
CA ASP A 145 14.80 3.00 -7.29
C ASP A 145 14.06 3.94 -8.25
N LYS A 146 14.54 4.10 -9.50
CA LYS A 146 13.79 4.84 -10.53
C LYS A 146 12.44 4.19 -10.82
N LYS A 147 12.40 2.86 -10.94
CA LYS A 147 11.16 2.12 -11.17
C LYS A 147 10.20 2.27 -9.99
N MET A 148 10.71 2.13 -8.76
CA MET A 148 9.90 2.33 -7.55
C MET A 148 9.37 3.76 -7.44
N LEU A 149 10.19 4.77 -7.73
CA LEU A 149 9.78 6.17 -7.71
C LEU A 149 8.72 6.48 -8.78
N LYS A 150 8.85 5.92 -9.98
CA LYS A 150 7.81 6.02 -11.02
C LYS A 150 6.50 5.36 -10.60
N ASP A 151 6.55 4.14 -10.09
CA ASP A 151 5.34 3.43 -9.61
C ASP A 151 4.68 4.20 -8.46
N THR A 152 5.49 4.80 -7.57
CA THR A 152 5.03 5.67 -6.50
C THR A 152 4.26 6.87 -7.07
N TYR A 153 4.84 7.61 -8.02
CA TYR A 153 4.16 8.75 -8.63
C TYR A 153 2.89 8.35 -9.39
N ASP A 154 2.91 7.24 -10.13
CA ASP A 154 1.72 6.73 -10.84
C ASP A 154 0.54 6.51 -9.87
N ARG A 155 0.80 5.86 -8.72
CA ARG A 155 -0.22 5.66 -7.67
C ARG A 155 -0.71 6.97 -7.07
N MET A 156 0.19 7.91 -6.81
CA MET A 156 -0.18 9.21 -6.29
C MET A 156 -1.08 9.97 -7.27
N ILE A 157 -0.75 9.94 -8.57
CA ILE A 157 -1.57 10.55 -9.64
C ILE A 157 -2.98 9.96 -9.58
N ILE A 158 -3.11 8.63 -9.60
CA ILE A 158 -4.42 7.94 -9.53
C ILE A 158 -5.22 8.38 -8.29
N PHE A 159 -4.58 8.44 -7.12
CA PHE A 159 -5.27 8.87 -5.89
C PHE A 159 -5.69 10.33 -5.91
N TYR A 160 -4.87 11.24 -6.45
CA TYR A 160 -5.22 12.64 -6.59
C TYR A 160 -6.32 12.87 -7.64
N GLU A 161 -6.31 12.12 -8.74
CA GLU A 161 -7.40 12.12 -9.74
C GLU A 161 -8.72 11.64 -9.12
N GLN A 162 -8.70 10.54 -8.34
CA GLN A 162 -9.88 10.05 -7.61
C GLN A 162 -10.45 11.10 -6.64
N ARG A 163 -9.58 11.95 -6.09
CA ARG A 163 -9.94 13.06 -5.19
C ARG A 163 -10.32 14.34 -5.92
N LYS A 164 -10.21 14.37 -7.26
CA LYS A 164 -10.39 15.56 -8.09
C LYS A 164 -9.43 16.70 -7.72
N ASP A 165 -8.23 16.35 -7.27
CA ASP A 165 -7.14 17.30 -7.02
C ASP A 165 -6.22 17.35 -8.25
N GLU A 166 -6.69 18.04 -9.30
CA GLU A 166 -5.99 18.14 -10.59
C GLU A 166 -4.61 18.80 -10.47
N ALA A 167 -4.46 19.73 -9.51
CA ALA A 167 -3.20 20.41 -9.26
C ALA A 167 -2.13 19.43 -8.76
N LYS A 168 -2.47 18.58 -7.78
CA LYS A 168 -1.56 17.54 -7.29
C LYS A 168 -1.32 16.46 -8.34
N ALA A 169 -2.35 16.01 -9.04
CA ALA A 169 -2.20 15.01 -10.10
C ALA A 169 -1.22 15.50 -11.20
N THR A 170 -1.36 16.76 -11.62
CA THR A 170 -0.44 17.38 -12.60
C THR A 170 0.99 17.47 -12.06
N ALA A 171 1.16 17.93 -10.81
CA ALA A 171 2.48 18.05 -10.19
C ALA A 171 3.23 16.70 -10.13
N TYR A 172 2.55 15.61 -9.78
CA TYR A 172 3.18 14.28 -9.76
C TYR A 172 3.34 13.68 -11.17
N THR A 173 2.48 14.02 -12.13
CA THR A 173 2.65 13.67 -13.55
C THR A 173 3.93 14.28 -14.11
N ASP A 174 4.21 15.54 -13.81
CA ASP A 174 5.45 16.19 -14.21
C ASP A 174 6.68 15.52 -13.59
N LYS A 175 6.60 15.16 -12.30
CA LYS A 175 7.68 14.39 -11.65
C LYS A 175 7.90 13.04 -12.33
N PHE A 176 6.84 12.27 -12.57
CA PHE A 176 6.89 10.97 -13.26
C PHE A 176 7.59 11.07 -14.62
N ASN A 177 7.19 12.03 -15.45
CA ASN A 177 7.73 12.24 -16.79
C ASN A 177 9.21 12.66 -16.81
N ASN A 178 9.72 13.17 -15.68
CA ASN A 178 11.09 13.66 -15.57
C ASN A 178 12.02 12.73 -14.78
N VAL A 179 11.55 11.59 -14.25
CA VAL A 179 12.39 10.66 -13.47
C VAL A 179 13.66 10.26 -14.22
N ASP A 180 13.56 9.85 -15.50
CA ASP A 180 14.74 9.41 -16.27
C ASP A 180 15.68 10.55 -16.67
N LYS A 181 15.19 11.80 -16.61
CA LYS A 181 15.98 12.99 -16.94
C LYS A 181 16.71 13.53 -15.72
N ILE A 182 16.08 13.44 -14.54
CA ILE A 182 16.59 13.97 -13.28
C ILE A 182 17.55 12.99 -12.61
N HIS A 183 17.20 11.70 -12.61
CA HIS A 183 17.94 10.63 -11.92
C HIS A 183 18.72 9.76 -12.90
#